data_AF-A0A0F9NV53-F1
#
_entry.id   AF-A0A0F9NV53-F1
#
_cell.length_a   1.000
_cell.length_b   1.000
_cell.length_c   1.000
_cell.angle_alpha   90.00
_cell.angle_beta   90.00
_cell.angle_gamma   90.00
#
_symmetry.space_group_name_H-M   'P 1'
#
loop_
_entity.id
_entity.type
_entity.pdbx_description
1 polymer ?
#
loop_
_entity_poly.entity_id
_entity_poly.type
_entity_poly.pdbx_seq_one_letter_code
_entity_poly.pdbx_strand_id
1 'polypeptide(L)'
;MSVSLNSKNYLKKFLLLNQKEIKYQTPLILQMYGTLNTVNMRKENRYILCNFLDQYSDQIDLNENVYETNNQKSLNQLFLQAFNKAKKFKLIKVLYEEYLTSIGAISAKKTLQI
;
A
#
# COMPACT_ATOMS: atom_id res chain seq x y z
N MET A 1 10.31 -13.16 21.88
CA MET A 1 11.26 -12.37 21.06
C MET A 1 11.45 -13.07 19.72
N SER A 2 10.87 -12.59 18.61
CA SER A 2 11.26 -13.03 17.24
C SER A 2 10.58 -12.28 16.07
N VAL A 3 9.91 -11.14 16.29
CA VAL A 3 9.29 -10.38 15.19
C VAL A 3 10.32 -9.57 14.38
N SER A 4 11.51 -9.30 14.92
CA SER A 4 12.53 -8.44 14.27
C SER A 4 13.36 -9.13 13.17
N LEU A 5 13.42 -10.47 13.14
CA LEU A 5 14.20 -11.21 12.14
C LEU A 5 13.48 -11.30 10.78
N ASN A 6 12.14 -11.34 10.78
CA ASN A 6 11.35 -11.41 9.56
C ASN A 6 11.25 -10.07 8.83
N SER A 7 11.12 -8.95 9.56
CA SER A 7 11.00 -7.61 8.95
C SER A 7 12.20 -7.25 8.07
N LYS A 8 13.43 -7.59 8.49
CA LYS A 8 14.66 -7.37 7.70
C LYS A 8 14.66 -8.14 6.37
N ASN A 9 14.15 -9.38 6.35
CA ASN A 9 14.05 -10.19 5.13
C ASN A 9 12.97 -9.67 4.17
N TYR A 10 11.84 -9.18 4.68
CA TYR A 10 10.77 -8.60 3.85
C TYR A 10 11.19 -7.28 3.21
N LEU A 11 11.82 -6.39 3.99
CA LEU A 11 12.39 -5.13 3.50
C LEU A 11 13.41 -5.36 2.38
N LYS A 12 14.31 -6.34 2.58
CA LYS A 12 15.29 -6.73 1.57
C LYS A 12 14.62 -7.26 0.30
N LYS A 13 13.53 -8.03 0.44
CA LYS A 13 12.69 -8.47 -0.69
C LYS A 13 12.06 -7.29 -1.44
N PHE A 14 11.54 -6.28 -0.73
CA PHE A 14 10.94 -5.09 -1.36
C PHE A 14 11.97 -4.20 -2.06
N LEU A 15 13.14 -4.01 -1.48
CA LEU A 15 14.24 -3.27 -2.11
C LEU A 15 14.71 -3.93 -3.42
N LEU A 16 14.73 -5.27 -3.47
CA LEU A 16 15.03 -6.03 -4.68
C LEU A 16 13.92 -5.93 -5.74
N LEU A 17 12.66 -5.72 -5.33
CA LEU A 17 11.53 -5.51 -6.24
C LEU A 17 11.57 -4.12 -6.89
N ASN A 18 12.20 -3.15 -6.25
CA ASN A 18 12.39 -1.80 -6.76
C ASN A 18 13.26 -1.73 -8.04
N GLN A 19 13.92 -2.84 -8.40
CA GLN A 19 14.80 -2.95 -9.56
C GLN A 19 14.17 -3.66 -10.77
N LYS A 20 12.94 -4.19 -10.67
CA LYS A 20 12.28 -4.87 -11.79
C LYS A 20 11.41 -3.90 -12.59
N GLU A 21 11.58 -3.92 -13.91
CA GLU A 21 10.81 -3.14 -14.87
C GLU A 21 9.30 -3.21 -14.63
N ILE A 22 8.64 -2.09 -14.96
CA ILE A 22 7.24 -1.66 -14.77
C ILE A 22 6.14 -2.72 -15.04
N LYS A 23 6.47 -3.85 -15.66
CA LYS A 23 5.53 -4.90 -16.10
C LYS A 23 4.80 -5.63 -14.96
N TYR A 24 5.33 -5.60 -13.74
CA TYR A 24 4.82 -6.41 -12.61
C TYR A 24 4.19 -5.59 -11.48
N GLN A 25 3.85 -4.31 -11.68
CA GLN A 25 3.31 -3.46 -10.61
C GLN A 25 2.06 -4.03 -9.93
N THR A 26 1.13 -4.62 -10.70
CA THR A 26 -0.08 -5.26 -10.15
C THR A 26 0.22 -6.38 -9.14
N PRO A 27 0.95 -7.46 -9.51
CA PRO A 27 1.27 -8.51 -8.53
C PRO A 27 2.11 -7.99 -7.36
N LEU A 28 2.94 -6.96 -7.57
CA LEU A 28 3.72 -6.36 -6.50
C LEU A 28 2.84 -5.58 -5.50
N ILE A 29 1.82 -4.85 -5.96
CA ILE A 29 0.83 -4.21 -5.08
C ILE A 29 0.13 -5.25 -4.22
N LEU A 30 -0.31 -6.38 -4.80
CA LEU A 30 -0.90 -7.49 -4.04
C LEU A 30 0.07 -8.05 -3.00
N GLN A 31 1.33 -8.24 -3.36
CA GLN A 31 2.35 -8.74 -2.44
C GLN A 31 2.62 -7.75 -1.30
N MET A 32 2.69 -6.44 -1.59
CA MET A 32 2.85 -5.37 -0.59
C MET A 32 1.66 -5.34 0.38
N TYR A 33 0.45 -5.32 -0.16
CA TYR A 33 -0.80 -5.38 0.61
C TYR A 33 -0.84 -6.60 1.54
N GLY A 34 -0.58 -7.79 0.99
CA GLY A 34 -0.58 -9.05 1.74
C GLY A 34 0.49 -9.06 2.83
N THR A 35 1.70 -8.58 2.54
CA THR A 35 2.80 -8.55 3.50
C THR A 35 2.51 -7.62 4.67
N LEU A 36 1.96 -6.43 4.42
CA LEU A 36 1.55 -5.52 5.50
C LEU A 36 0.49 -6.16 6.41
N ASN A 37 -0.44 -6.94 5.84
CA ASN A 37 -1.40 -7.69 6.64
C ASN A 37 -0.73 -8.78 7.50
N THR A 38 0.25 -9.53 6.96
CA THR A 38 0.92 -10.60 7.72
C THR A 38 1.78 -10.07 8.87
N VAL A 39 2.33 -8.85 8.76
CA VAL A 39 3.10 -8.20 9.83
C VAL A 39 2.25 -7.31 10.75
N ASN A 40 0.92 -7.49 10.74
CA ASN A 40 -0.07 -6.76 11.54
C ASN A 40 -0.06 -5.22 11.33
N MET A 41 0.34 -4.76 10.15
CA MET A 41 0.30 -3.35 9.73
C MET A 41 -0.98 -3.01 8.96
N ARG A 42 -2.13 -3.45 9.48
CA ARG A 42 -3.43 -3.26 8.84
C ARG A 42 -3.85 -1.78 8.80
N LYS A 43 -3.42 -0.98 9.79
CA LYS A 43 -3.72 0.44 9.86
C LYS A 43 -2.95 1.23 8.81
N GLU A 44 -1.69 0.89 8.59
CA GLU A 44 -0.82 1.47 7.58
C GLU A 44 -1.34 1.12 6.18
N ASN A 45 -1.76 -0.13 5.98
CA ASN A 45 -2.44 -0.56 4.75
C ASN A 45 -3.68 0.29 4.45
N ARG A 46 -4.53 0.51 5.47
CA ARG A 46 -5.71 1.37 5.35
C ARG A 46 -5.32 2.80 5.00
N TYR A 47 -4.29 3.34 5.65
CA TYR A 47 -3.82 4.70 5.42
C TYR A 47 -3.34 4.91 3.99
N ILE A 48 -2.50 4.00 3.48
CA ILE A 48 -2.01 3.99 2.09
C ILE A 48 -3.18 4.03 1.10
N LEU A 49 -4.16 3.15 1.30
CA LEU A 49 -5.31 3.04 0.41
C LEU A 49 -6.21 4.27 0.46
N CYS A 50 -6.45 4.82 1.65
CA CYS A 50 -7.25 6.02 1.81
C CYS A 50 -6.54 7.24 1.21
N ASN A 51 -5.24 7.38 1.43
CA ASN A 51 -4.45 8.47 0.86
C ASN A 51 -4.50 8.46 -0.66
N PHE A 52 -4.30 7.30 -1.30
CA PHE A 52 -4.45 7.16 -2.75
C PHE A 52 -5.85 7.54 -3.23
N LEU A 53 -6.90 7.05 -2.57
CA LEU A 53 -8.28 7.34 -2.97
C LEU A 53 -8.63 8.82 -2.83
N ASP A 54 -8.15 9.47 -1.79
CA ASP A 54 -8.40 10.88 -1.49
C ASP A 54 -7.64 11.80 -2.46
N GLN A 55 -6.33 11.59 -2.60
CA GLN A 55 -5.46 12.40 -3.46
C GLN A 55 -5.87 12.38 -4.93
N TYR A 56 -6.47 11.27 -5.38
CA TYR A 56 -6.90 11.11 -6.78
C TYR A 56 -8.41 11.09 -6.94
N SER A 57 -9.17 11.49 -5.91
CA SER A 57 -10.64 11.49 -5.89
C SER A 57 -11.26 12.17 -7.11
N ASP A 58 -10.75 13.35 -7.47
CA ASP A 58 -11.17 14.13 -8.66
C ASP A 58 -10.96 13.37 -9.98
N GLN A 59 -9.88 12.59 -10.08
CA GLN A 59 -9.54 11.85 -11.31
C GLN A 59 -10.27 10.52 -11.40
N ILE A 60 -10.57 9.90 -10.26
CA ILE A 60 -11.11 8.55 -10.19
C ILE A 60 -12.62 8.49 -10.02
N ASP A 61 -13.32 9.62 -10.12
CA ASP A 61 -14.78 9.69 -10.00
C ASP A 61 -15.24 9.07 -8.66
N LEU A 62 -14.69 9.62 -7.58
CA LEU A 62 -14.99 9.24 -6.22
C LEU A 62 -15.74 10.38 -5.53
N ASN A 63 -17.06 10.22 -5.41
CA ASN A 63 -17.95 11.26 -4.88
C ASN A 63 -18.06 11.22 -3.34
N GLU A 64 -17.47 10.22 -2.69
CA GLU A 64 -17.54 10.03 -1.24
C GLU A 64 -16.29 10.59 -0.56
N ASN A 65 -16.47 11.26 0.58
CA ASN A 65 -15.35 11.58 1.45
C ASN A 65 -14.73 10.27 2.01
N VAL A 66 -13.49 10.00 1.60
CA VAL A 66 -12.78 8.77 1.95
C VAL A 66 -12.60 8.66 3.45
N TYR A 67 -12.21 9.73 4.13
CA TYR A 67 -11.88 9.69 5.55
C TYR A 67 -13.11 9.53 6.44
N GLU A 68 -14.27 9.99 5.99
CA GLU A 68 -15.53 9.79 6.71
C GLU A 68 -16.08 8.36 6.53
N THR A 69 -15.94 7.80 5.32
CA THR A 69 -16.55 6.50 4.98
C THR A 69 -15.62 5.31 5.19
N ASN A 70 -14.31 5.51 5.38
CA ASN A 70 -13.36 4.40 5.40
C ASN A 70 -13.71 3.37 6.49
N ASN A 71 -14.11 3.80 7.68
CA ASN A 71 -14.40 2.90 8.81
C ASN A 71 -15.61 1.99 8.56
N GLN A 72 -16.46 2.32 7.59
CA GLN A 72 -17.60 1.50 7.17
C GLN A 72 -17.18 0.39 6.19
N LYS A 73 -15.98 0.49 5.61
CA LYS A 73 -15.43 -0.45 4.64
C LYS A 73 -14.39 -1.36 5.31
N SER A 74 -14.48 -2.66 5.03
CA SER A 74 -13.39 -3.59 5.34
C SER A 74 -12.13 -3.22 4.56
N LEU A 75 -10.97 -3.65 5.07
CA LEU A 75 -9.70 -3.36 4.41
C LEU A 75 -9.63 -3.95 2.98
N ASN A 76 -10.20 -5.13 2.78
CA ASN A 76 -10.27 -5.76 1.46
C ASN A 76 -11.17 -4.96 0.50
N GLN A 77 -12.27 -4.39 0.98
CA GLN A 77 -13.14 -3.54 0.16
C GLN A 77 -12.40 -2.27 -0.26
N LEU A 78 -11.67 -1.61 0.65
CA LEU A 78 -10.83 -0.46 0.31
C LEU A 78 -9.75 -0.83 -0.71
N PHE A 79 -9.11 -1.99 -0.53
CA PHE A 79 -8.11 -2.48 -1.47
C PHE A 79 -8.68 -2.67 -2.87
N LEU A 80 -9.81 -3.39 -2.98
CA LEU A 80 -10.47 -3.61 -4.27
C LEU A 80 -10.92 -2.31 -4.92
N GLN A 81 -11.46 -1.37 -4.13
CA GLN A 81 -11.86 -0.05 -4.63
C GLN A 81 -10.66 0.72 -5.21
N ALA A 82 -9.60 0.90 -4.43
CA ALA A 82 -8.38 1.58 -4.86
C ALA A 82 -7.76 0.90 -6.08
N PHE A 83 -7.62 -0.42 -6.04
CA PHE A 83 -7.00 -1.18 -7.12
C PHE A 83 -7.81 -1.12 -8.43
N ASN A 84 -9.13 -1.28 -8.36
CA ASN A 84 -9.99 -1.21 -9.55
C ASN A 84 -10.03 0.21 -10.14
N LYS A 85 -10.10 1.24 -9.30
CA LYS A 85 -10.00 2.64 -9.75
C LYS A 85 -8.61 2.90 -10.37
N ALA A 86 -7.52 2.45 -9.75
CA ALA A 86 -6.18 2.57 -10.30
C ALA A 86 -6.06 1.91 -11.69
N LYS A 87 -6.64 0.73 -11.90
CA LYS A 87 -6.67 0.10 -13.23
C LYS A 87 -7.49 0.90 -14.23
N LYS A 88 -8.72 1.29 -13.86
CA LYS A 88 -9.65 2.01 -14.74
C LYS A 88 -9.06 3.34 -15.24
N PHE A 89 -8.38 4.07 -14.36
CA PHE A 89 -7.83 5.39 -14.65
C PHE A 89 -6.33 5.39 -14.98
N LYS A 90 -5.72 4.22 -15.22
CA LYS A 90 -4.29 4.05 -15.55
C LYS A 90 -3.33 4.58 -14.47
N LEU A 91 -3.73 4.56 -13.20
CA LEU A 91 -2.96 5.00 -12.03
C LEU A 91 -2.28 3.84 -11.28
N ILE A 92 -2.07 2.68 -11.91
CA ILE A 92 -1.42 1.53 -11.24
C ILE A 92 0.01 1.85 -10.80
N LYS A 93 0.75 2.60 -11.61
CA LYS A 93 2.09 3.06 -11.25
C LYS A 93 2.08 3.91 -9.99
N VAL A 94 1.10 4.82 -9.88
CA VAL A 94 0.92 5.70 -8.74
C VAL A 94 0.60 4.90 -7.47
N LEU A 95 -0.38 3.99 -7.52
CA LEU A 95 -0.71 3.14 -6.37
C LEU A 95 0.49 2.28 -5.93
N TYR A 96 1.28 1.80 -6.89
CA TYR A 96 2.52 1.08 -6.61
C TYR A 96 3.56 1.95 -5.88
N GLU A 97 3.79 3.18 -6.37
CA GLU A 97 4.71 4.15 -5.77
C GLU A 97 4.27 4.59 -4.37
N GLU A 98 2.97 4.72 -4.13
CA GLU A 98 2.39 5.05 -2.82
C GLU A 98 2.72 3.95 -1.79
N TYR A 99 2.54 2.69 -2.19
CA TYR A 99 2.93 1.54 -1.36
C TYR A 99 4.42 1.49 -1.10
N LEU A 100 5.26 1.66 -2.14
CA LEU A 100 6.71 1.64 -1.99
C LEU A 100 7.20 2.74 -1.04
N THR A 101 6.74 3.97 -1.25
CA THR A 101 7.14 5.13 -0.45
C THR A 101 6.73 4.96 1.00
N SER A 102 5.49 4.53 1.24
CA SER A 102 4.97 4.30 2.58
C SER A 102 5.71 3.17 3.31
N ILE A 103 5.94 2.04 2.64
CA ILE A 103 6.72 0.92 3.22
C ILE A 103 8.16 1.36 3.52
N GLY A 104 8.78 2.12 2.62
CA GLY A 104 10.11 2.71 2.82
C GLY A 104 10.16 3.61 4.06
N ALA A 105 9.20 4.52 4.22
CA ALA A 105 9.11 5.41 5.36
C ALA A 105 8.88 4.66 6.69
N ILE A 106 7.97 3.69 6.70
CA ILE A 106 7.70 2.82 7.87
C ILE A 106 8.99 2.09 8.28
N SER A 107 9.72 1.58 7.29
CA SER A 107 10.95 0.83 7.46
C SER A 107 12.08 1.68 8.05
N ALA A 108 12.25 2.91 7.55
CA ALA A 108 13.21 3.87 8.07
C ALA A 108 12.89 4.24 9.53
N LYS A 109 11.61 4.55 9.83
CA LYS A 109 11.16 4.87 11.19
C LYS A 109 11.43 3.73 12.18
N LYS A 110 11.23 2.47 11.77
CA LYS A 110 11.51 1.30 12.63
C LYS A 110 12.99 1.04 12.83
N THR A 111 13.83 1.34 11.84
CA THR A 111 15.29 1.20 11.95
C THR A 111 15.87 2.20 12.97
N LEU A 112 15.29 3.40 13.06
CA LEU A 112 15.70 4.43 14.02
C LEU A 112 15.27 4.17 15.48
N GLN A 113 14.44 3.16 15.73
CA GLN A 113 13.93 2.80 17.06
C GLN A 113 14.63 1.58 17.68
N ILE A 114 15.70 1.09 17.06
CA ILE A 114 16.57 -0.01 17.55
C ILE A 114 17.92 0.61 17.93
#